data_AF-A0A0W8CM29-F1
#
_entry.id   AF-A0A0W8CM29-F1
#
_cell.length_a   1.000
_cell.length_b   1.000
_cell.length_c   1.000
_cell.angle_alpha   90.00
_cell.angle_beta   90.00
_cell.angle_gamma   90.00
#
_symmetry.space_group_name_H-M   'P 1'
#
loop_
_entity.id
_entity.type
_entity.pdbx_description
1 polymer ?
#
loop_
_entity_poly.entity_id
_entity_poly.type
_entity_poly.pdbx_seq_one_letter_code
_entity_poly.pdbx_strand_id
1 'polypeptide(L)'
;MHQRVRTFSEKLNAYHRMIVDINRCDYIKYRLEQLEQHRPYRFICNDPRFKEELEDIFDLPFDECQQSYISLLDRRNAIVHKYTMKKWADEREAGLSDWSADQGISISGQRPFDHRSKLGSKVCRPRTSFKPEAIQYQSKFRK
;
A
#
# COMPACT_ATOMS: atom_id res chain seq x y z
N MET A 1 10.26 32.65 -26.97
CA MET A 1 9.94 32.20 -25.58
C MET A 1 11.25 32.02 -24.82
N HIS A 2 11.46 32.74 -23.72
CA HIS A 2 12.74 32.81 -22.99
C HIS A 2 13.03 31.51 -22.21
N GLN A 3 14.30 31.07 -22.13
CA GLN A 3 14.70 29.80 -21.49
C GLN A 3 14.18 29.67 -20.05
N ARG A 4 14.17 30.77 -19.30
CA ARG A 4 13.59 30.84 -17.94
C ARG A 4 12.09 30.52 -17.92
N VAL A 5 11.33 30.97 -18.90
CA VAL A 5 9.89 30.72 -18.97
C VAL A 5 9.62 29.24 -19.30
N ARG A 6 10.46 28.61 -20.14
CA ARG A 6 10.39 27.18 -20.41
C ARG A 6 10.60 26.34 -19.16
N THR A 7 11.66 26.62 -18.38
CA THR A 7 11.95 25.85 -17.16
C THR A 7 10.88 25.99 -16.09
N PHE A 8 10.27 27.17 -15.94
CA PHE A 8 9.12 27.33 -15.05
C PHE A 8 7.89 26.57 -15.55
N SER A 9 7.61 26.61 -16.85
CA SER A 9 6.50 25.86 -17.44
C SER A 9 6.67 24.35 -17.25
N GLU A 10 7.88 23.82 -17.42
CA GLU A 10 8.19 22.40 -17.19
C GLU A 10 7.95 22.00 -15.73
N LYS A 11 8.42 22.81 -14.79
CA LYS A 11 8.19 22.57 -13.35
C LYS A 11 6.71 22.61 -12.99
N LEU A 12 5.96 23.58 -13.51
CA LEU A 12 4.52 23.68 -13.30
C LEU A 12 3.78 22.45 -13.87
N ASN A 13 4.15 22.02 -15.08
CA ASN A 13 3.59 20.82 -15.69
C ASN A 13 3.90 19.56 -14.85
N ALA A 14 5.10 19.47 -14.27
CA ALA A 14 5.46 18.39 -13.37
C ALA A 14 4.59 18.38 -12.11
N TYR A 15 4.44 19.52 -11.43
CA TYR A 15 3.57 19.63 -10.26
C TYR A 15 2.10 19.33 -10.58
N HIS A 16 1.62 19.79 -11.74
CA HIS A 16 0.27 19.49 -12.19
C HIS A 16 0.03 17.98 -12.33
N ARG A 17 0.95 17.25 -12.97
CA ARG A 17 0.88 15.79 -13.07
C ARG A 17 0.88 15.11 -11.71
N MET A 18 1.70 15.58 -10.77
CA MET A 18 1.74 15.05 -9.41
C MET A 18 0.41 15.23 -8.68
N ILE A 19 -0.22 16.40 -8.81
CA ILE A 19 -1.53 16.69 -8.21
C ILE A 19 -2.61 15.80 -8.82
N VAL A 20 -2.59 15.60 -10.15
CA VAL A 20 -3.52 14.69 -10.84
C VAL A 20 -3.40 13.26 -10.31
N ASP A 21 -2.17 12.75 -10.17
CA ASP A 21 -1.94 11.39 -9.65
C ASP A 21 -2.44 11.24 -8.19
N ILE A 22 -2.23 12.25 -7.34
CA ILE A 22 -2.76 12.25 -5.97
C ILE A 22 -4.29 12.24 -5.98
N ASN A 23 -4.91 13.19 -6.69
CA ASN A 23 -6.36 13.34 -6.72
C ASN A 23 -7.05 12.10 -7.32
N ARG A 24 -6.46 11.51 -8.37
CA ARG A 24 -6.97 10.28 -8.98
C ARG A 24 -6.90 9.11 -8.00
N CYS A 25 -5.80 8.98 -7.25
CA CYS A 25 -5.66 7.95 -6.23
C CYS A 25 -6.70 8.10 -5.11
N ASP A 26 -6.93 9.33 -4.63
CA ASP A 26 -7.88 9.60 -3.56
C ASP A 26 -9.32 9.36 -4.02
N TYR A 27 -9.66 9.75 -5.24
CA TYR A 27 -10.95 9.45 -5.86
C TYR A 27 -11.20 7.93 -5.95
N ILE A 28 -10.22 7.17 -6.47
CA ILE A 28 -10.36 5.71 -6.60
C ILE A 28 -10.56 5.07 -5.23
N LYS A 29 -9.76 5.45 -4.23
CA LYS A 29 -9.91 4.92 -2.86
C LYS A 29 -11.30 5.20 -2.29
N TYR A 30 -11.78 6.44 -2.46
CA TYR A 30 -13.13 6.81 -2.03
C TYR A 30 -14.19 5.94 -2.70
N ARG A 31 -14.08 5.69 -4.02
CA ARG A 31 -15.03 4.84 -4.75
C ARG A 31 -14.96 3.37 -4.32
N LEU A 32 -13.76 2.83 -4.12
CA LEU A 32 -13.58 1.46 -3.63
C LEU A 32 -14.14 1.27 -2.21
N GLU A 33 -14.04 2.30 -1.38
CA GLU A 33 -14.63 2.31 -0.04
C GLU A 33 -16.17 2.32 -0.09
N GLN A 34 -16.79 2.88 -1.13
CA GLN A 34 -18.24 2.76 -1.35
C GLN A 34 -18.67 1.34 -1.77
N LEU A 35 -17.77 0.57 -2.40
CA LEU A 35 -18.05 -0.82 -2.77
C LEU A 35 -17.95 -1.77 -1.57
N GLU A 36 -16.85 -1.69 -0.80
CA GLU A 36 -16.64 -2.58 0.35
C GLU A 36 -15.73 -1.94 1.42
N GLN A 37 -16.28 -1.65 2.61
CA GLN A 37 -15.63 -0.83 3.65
C GLN A 37 -14.59 -1.55 4.53
N HIS A 38 -14.39 -2.86 4.39
CA HIS A 38 -13.53 -3.62 5.31
C HIS A 38 -12.50 -4.51 4.63
N ARG A 39 -12.40 -4.42 3.30
CA ARG A 39 -11.49 -5.25 2.54
C ARG A 39 -10.34 -4.40 1.99
N PRO A 40 -9.09 -4.91 2.00
CA PRO A 40 -8.00 -4.18 1.39
C PRO A 40 -8.26 -3.96 -0.10
N TYR A 41 -8.09 -2.71 -0.57
CA TYR A 41 -8.40 -2.29 -1.93
C TYR A 41 -7.77 -3.16 -3.02
N ARG A 42 -6.55 -3.69 -2.80
CA ARG A 42 -5.89 -4.61 -3.74
C ARG A 42 -6.73 -5.86 -4.05
N PHE A 43 -7.48 -6.37 -3.08
CA PHE A 43 -8.36 -7.52 -3.29
C PHE A 43 -9.68 -7.14 -3.93
N ILE A 44 -10.18 -5.93 -3.67
CA ILE A 44 -11.38 -5.41 -4.32
C ILE A 44 -11.12 -5.26 -5.83
N CYS A 45 -9.99 -4.67 -6.22
CA CYS A 45 -9.62 -4.45 -7.63
C CYS A 45 -9.40 -5.72 -8.48
N ASN A 46 -9.50 -6.91 -7.89
CA ASN A 46 -9.37 -8.20 -8.58
C ASN A 46 -10.57 -9.12 -8.29
N ASP A 47 -11.65 -8.59 -7.69
CA ASP A 47 -12.84 -9.36 -7.42
C ASP A 47 -13.81 -9.29 -8.60
N PRO A 48 -14.13 -10.42 -9.27
CA PRO A 48 -15.06 -10.43 -10.40
C PRO A 48 -16.47 -9.96 -10.05
N ARG A 49 -16.85 -9.93 -8.76
CA ARG A 49 -18.15 -9.46 -8.30
C ARG A 49 -18.39 -7.99 -8.61
N PHE A 50 -17.33 -7.19 -8.67
CA PHE A 50 -17.40 -5.75 -8.90
C PHE A 50 -16.89 -5.36 -10.28
N LYS A 51 -16.95 -6.29 -11.25
CA LYS A 51 -16.31 -6.11 -12.56
C LYS A 51 -16.77 -4.82 -13.24
N GLU A 52 -18.08 -4.63 -13.38
CA GLU A 52 -18.67 -3.49 -14.08
C GLU A 52 -18.34 -2.18 -13.35
N GLU A 53 -18.45 -2.17 -12.02
CA GLU A 53 -18.16 -0.98 -11.21
C GLU A 53 -16.67 -0.61 -11.26
N LEU A 54 -15.78 -1.59 -11.33
CA LEU A 54 -14.34 -1.35 -11.44
C LEU A 54 -13.96 -0.83 -12.82
N GLU A 55 -14.53 -1.39 -13.89
CA GLU A 55 -14.35 -0.88 -15.25
C GLU A 55 -14.79 0.59 -15.34
N ASP A 56 -15.91 0.94 -14.71
CA ASP A 56 -16.40 2.33 -14.63
C ASP A 56 -15.52 3.25 -13.77
N ILE A 57 -15.01 2.78 -12.62
CA ILE A 57 -14.18 3.60 -11.72
C ILE A 57 -12.83 3.90 -12.36
N PHE A 58 -12.22 2.88 -12.99
CA PHE A 58 -10.87 2.94 -13.54
C PHE A 58 -10.84 3.47 -14.98
N ASP A 59 -11.95 3.38 -15.71
CA ASP A 59 -12.04 3.67 -17.15
C ASP A 59 -11.04 2.80 -17.95
N LEU A 60 -10.98 1.53 -17.58
CA LEU A 60 -10.03 0.51 -18.06
C LEU A 60 -10.71 -0.86 -18.03
N PRO A 61 -10.26 -1.83 -18.83
CA PRO A 61 -10.79 -3.18 -18.74
C PRO A 61 -10.39 -3.84 -17.40
N PHE A 62 -11.24 -4.75 -16.90
CA PHE A 62 -11.11 -5.31 -15.55
C PHE A 62 -9.75 -5.97 -15.26
N ASP A 63 -9.18 -6.63 -16.25
CA ASP A 63 -7.87 -7.28 -16.17
C ASP A 63 -6.71 -6.31 -15.92
N GLU A 64 -6.85 -5.04 -16.33
CA GLU A 64 -5.84 -4.01 -16.13
C GLU A 64 -6.03 -3.22 -14.83
N CYS A 65 -7.22 -3.28 -14.21
CA CYS A 65 -7.58 -2.47 -13.06
C CYS A 65 -6.64 -2.65 -11.86
N GLN A 66 -6.30 -3.89 -11.51
CA GLN A 66 -5.40 -4.18 -10.39
C GLN A 66 -4.00 -3.61 -10.64
N GLN A 67 -3.44 -3.82 -11.83
CA GLN A 67 -2.10 -3.34 -12.17
C GLN A 67 -2.06 -1.81 -12.22
N SER A 68 -3.10 -1.20 -12.79
CA SER A 68 -3.28 0.26 -12.83
C SER A 68 -3.30 0.84 -11.41
N TYR A 69 -4.08 0.24 -10.50
CA TYR A 69 -4.15 0.66 -9.11
C TYR A 69 -2.78 0.61 -8.39
N ILE A 70 -2.04 -0.49 -8.56
CA ILE A 70 -0.69 -0.64 -7.97
C ILE A 70 0.26 0.43 -8.52
N SER A 71 0.28 0.63 -9.84
CA SER A 71 1.14 1.63 -10.48
C SER A 71 0.83 3.05 -10.02
N LEU A 72 -0.45 3.38 -9.82
CA LEU A 72 -0.89 4.68 -9.33
C LEU A 72 -0.49 4.88 -7.86
N LEU A 73 -0.63 3.85 -7.03
CA LEU A 73 -0.17 3.89 -5.64
C LEU A 73 1.34 4.13 -5.56
N ASP A 74 2.14 3.46 -6.39
CA ASP A 74 3.60 3.64 -6.40
C ASP A 74 3.98 5.08 -6.79
N ARG A 75 3.36 5.63 -7.84
CA ARG A 75 3.55 7.03 -8.25
C ARG A 75 3.15 8.00 -7.14
N ARG A 76 1.97 7.83 -6.54
CA ARG A 76 1.50 8.66 -5.43
C ARG A 76 2.42 8.56 -4.21
N ASN A 77 2.91 7.37 -3.89
CA ASN A 77 3.83 7.16 -2.75
C ASN A 77 5.20 7.78 -3.00
N ALA A 78 5.70 7.75 -4.24
CA ALA A 78 6.92 8.46 -4.61
C ALA A 78 6.78 9.99 -4.42
N ILE A 79 5.56 10.52 -4.60
CA ILE A 79 5.24 11.94 -4.38
C ILE A 79 5.13 12.26 -2.88
N VAL A 80 4.26 11.54 -2.16
CA VAL A 80 3.88 11.89 -0.77
C VAL A 80 4.85 11.34 0.27
N HIS A 81 5.45 10.17 0.03
CA HIS A 81 6.32 9.45 0.95
C HIS A 81 7.74 9.32 0.43
N LYS A 82 8.25 10.38 -0.25
CA LYS A 82 9.55 10.40 -0.91
C LYS A 82 10.70 9.82 -0.07
N TYR A 83 10.81 10.20 1.19
CA TYR A 83 11.90 9.75 2.08
C TYR A 83 11.74 8.29 2.51
N THR A 84 10.50 7.85 2.78
CA THR A 84 10.20 6.45 3.12
C THR A 84 10.46 5.53 1.94
N MET A 85 10.02 5.94 0.74
CA MET A 85 10.24 5.18 -0.50
C MET A 85 11.73 5.08 -0.83
N LYS A 86 12.50 6.16 -0.62
CA LYS A 86 13.96 6.15 -0.79
C LYS A 86 14.61 5.17 0.18
N LYS A 87 14.30 5.27 1.48
CA LYS A 87 14.85 4.37 2.51
C LYS A 87 14.58 2.89 2.17
N TRP A 88 13.36 2.55 1.74
CA TRP A 88 13.02 1.18 1.35
C TRP A 88 13.68 0.71 0.04
N ALA A 89 14.05 1.63 -0.85
CA ALA A 89 14.85 1.30 -2.02
C ALA A 89 16.30 1.00 -1.59
N ASP A 90 16.88 1.88 -0.78
CA ASP A 90 18.24 1.73 -0.24
C ASP A 90 18.39 0.42 0.56
N GLU A 91 17.39 0.06 1.39
CA GLU A 91 17.36 -1.21 2.15
C GLU A 91 17.25 -2.44 1.25
N ARG A 92 16.49 -2.37 0.14
CA ARG A 92 16.39 -3.47 -0.83
C ARG A 92 17.72 -3.70 -1.57
N GLU A 93 18.42 -2.61 -1.91
CA GLU A 93 19.73 -2.66 -2.54
C GLU A 93 20.80 -3.19 -1.57
N ALA A 94 20.78 -2.71 -0.33
CA ALA A 94 21.66 -3.19 0.74
C ALA A 94 21.41 -4.67 1.08
N GLY A 95 20.16 -5.11 1.17
CA GLY A 95 19.81 -6.52 1.41
C GLY A 95 20.18 -7.45 0.25
N LEU A 96 20.24 -6.95 -0.99
CA LEU A 96 20.81 -7.69 -2.13
C LEU A 96 22.34 -7.81 -2.03
N SER A 97 23.00 -6.78 -1.47
CA SER A 97 24.46 -6.76 -1.30
C SER A 97 24.96 -7.69 -0.17
N ASP A 98 24.16 -7.90 0.88
CA ASP A 98 24.50 -8.76 2.03
C ASP A 98 24.41 -10.26 1.71
N TRP A 99 23.65 -10.65 0.68
CA TRP A 99 23.52 -12.05 0.23
C TRP A 99 24.55 -12.47 -0.82
N SER A 100 25.28 -11.52 -1.42
CA SER A 100 26.19 -11.80 -2.54
C SER A 100 27.66 -11.98 -2.14
N ALA A 101 28.00 -11.82 -0.86
CA ALA A 101 29.40 -11.91 -0.38
C ALA A 101 29.81 -13.31 0.13
N ASP A 102 28.87 -14.26 0.29
CA ASP A 102 29.14 -15.51 1.03
C ASP A 102 28.65 -16.79 0.33
N GLN A 103 28.62 -16.80 -1.01
CA GLN A 103 28.36 -18.01 -1.79
C GLN A 103 29.43 -18.18 -2.88
N GLY A 104 30.61 -18.61 -2.43
CA GLY A 104 31.41 -19.52 -3.25
C GLY A 104 30.55 -20.73 -3.63
N ILE A 105 30.52 -21.02 -4.93
CA ILE A 105 29.74 -22.07 -5.58
C ILE A 105 29.79 -23.41 -4.82
N SER A 106 28.62 -24.02 -4.58
CA SER A 106 28.40 -25.46 -4.82
C SER A 106 26.91 -25.79 -4.92
N ILE A 107 26.52 -26.18 -6.14
CA ILE A 107 25.25 -26.82 -6.48
C ILE A 107 25.22 -28.19 -5.82
N SER A 108 24.44 -28.36 -4.74
CA SER A 108 23.72 -29.60 -4.40
C SER A 108 23.22 -29.56 -2.94
N GLY A 109 21.97 -29.98 -2.71
CA GLY A 109 21.55 -30.54 -1.42
C GLY A 109 20.55 -29.71 -0.63
N GLN A 110 19.45 -30.38 -0.27
CA GLN A 110 18.35 -30.05 0.64
C GLN A 110 18.48 -28.81 1.56
N ARG A 111 17.38 -28.04 1.64
CA ARG A 111 17.10 -27.11 2.75
C ARG A 111 17.03 -27.91 4.07
N PRO A 112 17.75 -27.53 5.15
CA PRO A 112 17.55 -28.17 6.44
C PRO A 112 16.27 -27.67 7.09
N PHE A 113 15.38 -28.60 7.44
CA PHE A 113 14.32 -28.41 8.42
C PHE A 113 14.98 -28.37 9.81
N ASP A 114 15.01 -27.20 10.46
CA ASP A 114 15.51 -27.13 11.84
C ASP A 114 14.45 -27.57 12.84
N HIS A 115 14.61 -28.80 13.32
CA HIS A 115 14.05 -29.25 14.60
C HIS A 115 14.80 -28.58 15.75
N ARG A 116 14.14 -27.68 16.49
CA ARG A 116 14.58 -27.32 17.86
C ARG A 116 13.46 -27.54 18.86
N SER A 117 13.43 -28.76 19.39
CA SER A 117 12.56 -29.15 20.49
C SER A 117 13.17 -28.76 21.85
N LYS A 118 12.40 -27.94 22.57
CA LYS A 118 12.16 -27.94 24.04
C LYS A 118 13.25 -27.42 24.97
N LEU A 119 12.92 -26.34 25.69
CA LEU A 119 12.61 -26.36 27.14
C LEU A 119 12.20 -24.94 27.60
N GLY A 120 11.07 -24.80 28.32
CA GLY A 120 10.75 -23.58 29.06
C GLY A 120 9.32 -23.06 28.91
N SER A 121 8.40 -23.69 29.63
CA SER A 121 6.98 -23.36 29.79
C SER A 121 6.69 -21.87 30.04
N LYS A 122 6.01 -21.18 29.09
CA LYS A 122 5.05 -20.11 29.40
C LYS A 122 3.87 -20.20 28.44
N VAL A 123 2.78 -20.72 28.96
CA VAL A 123 1.45 -20.76 28.33
C VAL A 123 0.99 -19.31 28.09
N CYS A 124 1.11 -18.80 26.87
CA CYS A 124 0.41 -17.58 26.47
C CYS A 124 -0.98 -17.97 25.98
N ARG A 125 -1.98 -17.86 26.87
CA ARG A 125 -3.39 -17.91 26.46
C ARG A 125 -3.70 -16.67 25.61
N PRO A 126 -4.46 -16.78 24.50
CA PRO A 126 -5.07 -15.60 23.88
C PRO A 126 -6.16 -15.07 24.82
N ARG A 127 -5.97 -13.86 25.36
CA ARG A 127 -7.00 -13.20 26.16
C ARG A 127 -7.99 -12.54 25.21
N THR A 128 -9.08 -13.24 24.94
CA THR A 128 -10.35 -12.63 24.54
C THR A 128 -10.84 -11.73 25.68
N SER A 129 -11.05 -10.44 25.44
CA SER A 129 -12.20 -9.72 25.99
C SER A 129 -12.31 -8.32 25.39
N PHE A 130 -13.22 -8.20 24.43
CA PHE A 130 -14.12 -7.05 24.29
C PHE A 130 -14.55 -6.54 25.67
N LYS A 131 -14.47 -5.23 25.91
CA LYS A 131 -15.53 -4.47 26.57
C LYS A 131 -15.63 -3.06 25.95
N PRO A 132 -16.86 -2.58 25.71
CA PRO A 132 -17.15 -1.29 25.09
C PRO A 132 -16.98 -0.13 26.07
N GLU A 133 -16.38 0.97 25.63
CA GLU A 133 -16.48 2.24 26.35
C GLU A 133 -17.90 2.79 26.16
N ALA A 134 -18.67 2.77 27.24
CA ALA A 134 -19.96 3.43 27.33
C ALA A 134 -19.73 4.95 27.36
N ILE A 135 -20.00 5.62 26.24
CA ILE A 135 -20.14 7.08 26.19
C ILE A 135 -21.43 7.43 26.92
N GLN A 136 -21.31 7.98 28.13
CA GLN A 136 -22.43 8.60 28.84
C GLN A 136 -22.86 9.87 28.09
N TYR A 137 -23.98 9.78 27.38
CA TYR A 137 -24.75 10.95 26.96
C TYR A 137 -25.33 11.63 28.21
N GLN A 138 -24.78 12.78 28.60
CA GLN A 138 -25.53 13.70 29.46
C GLN A 138 -26.50 14.50 28.61
N SER A 139 -27.77 14.10 28.65
CA SER A 139 -28.89 14.92 28.23
C SER A 139 -29.05 16.12 29.17
N LYS A 140 -28.70 17.32 28.69
CA LYS A 140 -29.20 18.57 29.28
C LYS A 140 -30.32 19.11 28.38
N PHE A 141 -31.52 18.61 28.65
CA PHE A 141 -32.75 19.36 28.39
C PHE A 141 -33.01 20.29 29.59
N ARG A 142 -33.05 21.59 29.34
CA ARG A 142 -33.85 22.59 30.08
C ARG A 142 -34.18 23.67 29.05
N LYS A 143 -35.42 23.65 28.54
CA LYS A 143 -36.57 24.47 28.98
C LYS A 143 -36.38 25.93 28.59
#